data_AF-A0A943GKM1-F1
#
_entry.id   AF-A0A943GKM1-F1
#
_cell.length_a   1.000
_cell.length_b   1.000
_cell.length_c   1.000
_cell.angle_alpha   90.00
_cell.angle_beta   90.00
_cell.angle_gamma   90.00
#
_symmetry.space_group_name_H-M   'P 1'
#
loop_
_entity.id
_entity.type
_entity.pdbx_description
1 polymer ?
#
loop_
_entity_poly.entity_id
_entity_poly.type
_entity_poly.pdbx_seq_one_letter_code
_entity_poly.pdbx_strand_id
1 'polypeptide(L)'
;MIFTEFLNEKACIEVGLRISCPTPTQAYPTVLNLEITPEDLGDYTKINDMITEKAKDAGMTGKLSGWAMPSQVYTPQFQVELAKYMHDNNLKPEDVRSVEFLNKFSKEHMAVAADFATAGEGLDNYFLFILEDIYY
;
A
#
# COMPACT_ATOMS: atom_id res chain seq x y z
N MET A 1 -4.87 -15.91 -22.75
CA MET A 1 -5.93 -15.53 -21.79
C MET A 1 -6.12 -16.68 -20.80
N ILE A 2 -5.12 -16.93 -19.94
CA ILE A 2 -5.14 -18.05 -18.96
C ILE A 2 -4.52 -17.61 -17.61
N PHE A 3 -3.79 -16.49 -17.55
CA PHE A 3 -3.09 -16.07 -16.32
C PHE A 3 -3.94 -15.26 -15.32
N THR A 4 -5.06 -14.68 -15.76
CA THR A 4 -5.86 -13.78 -14.90
C THR A 4 -6.82 -14.52 -13.98
N GLU A 5 -7.22 -15.76 -14.30
CA GLU A 5 -8.20 -16.51 -13.49
C GLU A 5 -7.54 -17.32 -12.37
N PHE A 6 -6.29 -17.76 -12.52
CA PHE A 6 -5.68 -18.68 -11.55
C PHE A 6 -5.29 -18.03 -10.22
N LEU A 7 -5.07 -16.71 -10.20
CA LEU A 7 -4.76 -15.96 -8.98
C LEU A 7 -6.01 -15.60 -8.15
N ASN A 8 -7.21 -15.69 -8.74
CA ASN A 8 -8.44 -15.20 -8.10
C ASN A 8 -9.11 -16.25 -7.20
N GLU A 9 -8.98 -17.55 -7.51
CA GLU A 9 -9.75 -18.58 -6.80
C GLU A 9 -9.01 -19.27 -5.63
N LYS A 10 -7.67 -19.31 -5.64
CA LYS A 10 -6.91 -20.08 -4.62
C LYS A 10 -6.36 -19.26 -3.45
N ALA A 11 -6.27 -17.94 -3.57
CA ALA A 11 -5.79 -17.08 -2.48
C ALA A 11 -6.89 -16.67 -1.48
N CYS A 12 -8.16 -16.87 -1.83
CA CYS A 12 -9.31 -16.32 -1.08
C CYS A 12 -9.89 -17.23 0.01
N ILE A 13 -9.42 -18.47 0.19
CA ILE A 13 -10.12 -19.48 1.03
C ILE A 13 -9.41 -19.80 2.36
N GLU A 14 -8.19 -19.34 2.60
CA GLU A 14 -7.55 -19.50 3.91
C GLU A 14 -7.09 -18.15 4.47
N VAL A 15 -7.32 -17.96 5.77
CA VAL A 15 -7.05 -16.79 6.61
C VAL A 15 -8.18 -15.75 6.62
N GLY A 16 -8.87 -15.67 7.75
CA GLY A 16 -10.07 -14.86 7.97
C GLY A 16 -9.94 -13.40 7.53
N LEU A 17 -11.00 -12.92 6.87
CA LEU A 17 -11.30 -11.50 6.61
C LEU A 17 -10.09 -10.63 6.21
N ARG A 18 -9.20 -11.13 5.36
CA ARG A 18 -8.21 -10.29 4.66
C ARG A 18 -8.92 -9.62 3.48
N ILE A 19 -9.07 -8.30 3.50
CA ILE A 19 -9.60 -7.54 2.36
C ILE A 19 -8.65 -7.81 1.17
N SER A 20 -9.20 -8.29 0.04
CA SER A 20 -8.43 -8.79 -1.12
C SER A 20 -7.46 -7.76 -1.71
N CYS A 21 -7.69 -6.48 -1.45
CA CYS A 21 -6.73 -5.40 -1.52
C CYS A 21 -6.83 -4.63 -0.21
N PRO A 22 -5.84 -4.70 0.71
CA PRO A 22 -5.94 -4.11 2.04
C PRO A 22 -5.87 -2.58 1.94
N THR A 23 -7.00 -1.98 1.58
CA THR A 23 -7.16 -0.57 1.30
C THR A 23 -8.20 0.00 2.26
N PRO A 24 -7.90 1.07 3.00
CA PRO A 24 -8.83 1.63 3.99
C PRO A 24 -10.11 2.19 3.37
N THR A 25 -10.12 2.43 2.05
CA THR A 25 -11.27 2.96 1.30
C THR A 25 -12.17 1.88 0.70
N GLN A 26 -11.75 0.62 0.64
CA GLN A 26 -12.59 -0.48 0.16
C GLN A 26 -13.02 -1.35 1.35
N ALA A 27 -14.32 -1.68 1.41
CA ALA A 27 -14.99 -2.45 2.45
C ALA A 27 -15.07 -1.80 3.85
N TYR A 28 -14.00 -1.21 4.39
CA TYR A 28 -14.01 -0.62 5.74
C TYR A 28 -15.11 0.44 5.96
N PRO A 29 -15.37 1.39 5.04
CA PRO A 29 -16.39 2.41 5.27
C PRO A 29 -17.80 1.83 5.37
N THR A 30 -18.08 0.80 4.57
CA THR A 30 -19.38 0.10 4.58
C THR A 30 -19.52 -0.85 5.77
N VAL A 31 -18.45 -1.53 6.18
CA VAL A 31 -18.47 -2.50 7.30
C VAL A 31 -18.49 -1.80 8.66
N LEU A 32 -17.80 -0.67 8.80
CA LEU A 32 -17.72 0.11 10.04
C LEU A 32 -18.69 1.31 10.08
N ASN A 33 -19.53 1.47 9.06
CA ASN A 33 -20.47 2.58 8.89
C ASN A 33 -19.77 3.95 9.06
N LEU A 34 -18.61 4.11 8.42
CA LEU A 34 -17.86 5.36 8.40
C LEU A 34 -18.39 6.24 7.27
N GLU A 35 -18.88 7.42 7.62
CA GLU A 35 -19.21 8.46 6.64
C GLU A 35 -17.93 9.18 6.23
N ILE A 36 -17.30 8.70 5.16
CA ILE A 36 -16.15 9.40 4.55
C ILE A 36 -16.70 10.45 3.59
N THR A 37 -16.36 11.72 3.84
CA THR A 37 -16.73 12.82 2.95
C THR A 37 -15.87 12.78 1.67
N PRO A 38 -16.35 13.29 0.52
CA PRO A 38 -15.57 13.34 -0.72
C PRO A 38 -14.22 14.04 -0.56
N GLU A 39 -14.14 15.03 0.33
CA GLU A 39 -12.92 15.79 0.64
C GLU A 39 -11.89 14.96 1.42
N ASP A 40 -12.35 13.99 2.22
CA ASP A 40 -11.49 13.15 3.07
C ASP A 40 -11.00 11.88 2.37
N LEU A 41 -11.47 11.58 1.15
CA LEU A 41 -11.12 10.36 0.40
C LEU A 41 -9.62 10.19 0.12
N GLY A 42 -8.84 11.27 0.19
CA GLY A 42 -7.39 11.27 0.01
C GLY A 42 -6.58 11.35 1.31
N ASP A 43 -7.22 11.56 2.45
CA ASP A 43 -6.56 11.67 3.76
C ASP A 43 -6.55 10.32 4.47
N TYR A 44 -5.63 9.45 4.05
CA TYR A 44 -5.51 8.09 4.59
C TYR A 44 -5.16 8.07 6.07
N THR A 45 -4.45 9.07 6.59
CA THR A 45 -4.17 9.20 8.03
C THR A 45 -5.47 9.37 8.80
N LYS A 46 -6.31 10.33 8.37
CA LYS A 46 -7.63 10.57 9.00
C LYS A 46 -8.54 9.35 8.90
N ILE A 47 -8.53 8.64 7.77
CA ILE A 47 -9.32 7.42 7.60
C ILE A 47 -8.84 6.31 8.57
N ASN A 48 -7.53 6.14 8.71
CA ASN A 48 -6.95 5.14 9.60
C ASN A 48 -7.26 5.43 11.08
N ASP A 49 -7.28 6.71 11.48
CA ASP A 49 -7.68 7.12 12.82
C ASP A 49 -9.15 6.78 13.11
N MET A 50 -10.05 7.05 12.15
CA MET A 50 -11.47 6.68 12.26
C MET A 50 -11.68 5.17 12.38
N ILE A 51 -10.91 4.36 11.63
CA ILE A 51 -10.95 2.89 11.73
C ILE A 51 -10.48 2.43 13.12
N THR A 52 -9.40 3.02 13.65
CA THR A 52 -8.87 2.71 14.98
C THR A 52 -9.90 2.96 16.08
N GLU A 53 -10.61 4.10 16.00
CA GLU A 53 -11.65 4.45 16.99
C GLU A 53 -12.81 3.46 16.97
N LYS A 54 -13.31 3.10 15.78
CA LYS A 54 -14.37 2.09 15.64
C LYS A 54 -13.93 0.68 16.04
N ALA A 55 -12.69 0.31 15.73
CA ALA A 55 -12.13 -0.97 16.14
C ALA A 55 -12.07 -1.07 17.67
N LYS A 56 -11.69 0.02 18.35
CA LYS A 56 -11.71 0.12 19.81
C LYS A 56 -13.12 -0.01 20.39
N ASP A 57 -14.09 0.71 19.84
CA ASP A 57 -15.49 0.64 20.29
C ASP A 57 -16.09 -0.77 20.13
N ALA A 58 -15.66 -1.51 19.10
CA ALA A 58 -16.08 -2.88 18.84
C ALA A 58 -15.29 -3.96 19.59
N GLY A 59 -14.30 -3.60 20.42
CA GLY A 59 -13.43 -4.57 21.12
C GLY A 59 -12.51 -5.37 20.18
N MET A 60 -12.19 -4.77 19.03
CA MET A 60 -11.41 -5.35 17.94
C MET A 60 -9.99 -4.76 17.81
N THR A 61 -9.56 -3.92 18.76
CA THR A 61 -8.18 -3.41 18.83
C THR A 61 -7.15 -4.54 18.75
N GLY A 62 -6.17 -4.37 17.86
CA GLY A 62 -5.10 -5.32 17.55
C GLY A 62 -5.53 -6.53 16.72
N LYS A 63 -6.81 -6.62 16.31
CA LYS A 63 -7.34 -7.77 15.54
C LYS A 63 -7.61 -7.45 14.08
N LEU A 64 -7.52 -6.18 13.68
CA LEU A 64 -7.70 -5.73 12.30
C LEU A 64 -6.36 -5.20 11.78
N SER A 65 -5.97 -5.62 10.58
CA SER A 65 -4.74 -5.18 9.93
C SER A 65 -4.97 -4.89 8.45
N GLY A 66 -4.17 -3.99 7.89
CA GLY A 66 -4.18 -3.67 6.47
C GLY A 66 -2.89 -2.95 6.06
N TRP A 67 -2.90 -2.28 4.91
CA TRP A 67 -1.85 -1.33 4.55
C TRP A 67 -2.30 0.08 4.89
N ALA A 68 -1.36 0.90 5.34
CA ALA A 68 -1.63 2.29 5.73
C ALA A 68 -2.18 3.13 4.56
N MET A 69 -1.91 2.75 3.31
CA MET A 69 -2.41 3.38 2.10
C MET A 69 -2.70 2.34 1.01
N PRO A 70 -3.68 2.59 0.11
CA PRO A 70 -3.87 1.75 -1.06
C PRO A 70 -2.65 1.73 -1.99
N SER A 71 -2.24 0.55 -2.46
CA SER A 71 -1.15 0.43 -3.45
C SER A 71 -1.42 1.20 -4.75
N GLN A 72 -2.70 1.34 -5.13
CA GLN A 72 -3.16 2.10 -6.29
C GLN A 72 -2.89 3.61 -6.17
N VAL A 73 -2.77 4.13 -4.94
CA VAL A 73 -2.44 5.54 -4.68
C VAL A 73 -0.96 5.69 -4.37
N TYR A 74 -0.40 4.75 -3.62
CA TYR A 74 1.02 4.73 -3.31
C TYR A 74 1.89 4.69 -4.57
N THR A 75 1.57 3.82 -5.53
CA THR A 75 2.40 3.63 -6.75
C THR A 75 2.57 4.92 -7.56
N PRO A 76 1.50 5.64 -7.96
CA PRO A 76 1.67 6.89 -8.71
C PRO A 76 2.35 7.98 -7.88
N GLN A 77 2.08 8.07 -6.57
CA GLN A 77 2.78 9.03 -5.70
C GLN A 77 4.28 8.75 -5.63
N PHE A 78 4.67 7.50 -5.40
CA PHE A 78 6.06 7.06 -5.37
C PHE A 78 6.78 7.37 -6.69
N GLN A 79 6.14 7.09 -7.83
CA GLN A 79 6.70 7.38 -9.15
C GLN A 79 6.92 8.88 -9.38
N VAL A 80 5.98 9.73 -8.94
CA VAL A 80 6.11 11.19 -9.06
C VAL A 80 7.24 11.72 -8.17
N GLU A 81 7.29 11.30 -6.91
CA GLU A 81 8.34 11.75 -5.99
C GLU A 81 9.72 11.25 -6.41
N LEU A 82 9.83 10.02 -6.90
CA LEU A 82 11.07 9.48 -7.45
C LEU A 82 11.51 10.26 -8.69
N ALA A 83 10.58 10.56 -9.61
CA ALA A 83 10.89 11.33 -10.82
C ALA A 83 11.37 12.76 -10.49
N LYS A 84 10.72 13.43 -9.53
CA LYS A 84 11.15 14.75 -9.03
C LYS A 84 12.54 14.66 -8.41
N TYR A 85 12.78 13.68 -7.54
CA TYR A 85 14.08 13.47 -6.92
C TYR A 85 15.19 13.23 -7.95
N MET A 86 14.93 12.40 -8.97
CA MET A 86 15.87 12.16 -10.06
C MET A 86 16.16 13.44 -10.84
N HIS A 87 15.14 14.25 -11.14
CA HIS A 87 15.31 15.52 -11.83
C HIS A 87 16.17 16.50 -11.02
N ASP A 88 15.82 16.72 -9.76
CA ASP A 88 16.47 17.69 -8.88
C ASP A 88 17.93 17.33 -8.58
N ASN A 89 18.26 16.03 -8.61
CA ASN A 89 19.61 15.51 -8.36
C ASN A 89 20.36 15.11 -9.64
N ASN A 90 19.77 15.35 -10.82
CA ASN A 90 20.34 15.00 -12.13
C ASN A 90 20.76 13.52 -12.23
N LEU A 91 19.92 12.63 -11.69
CA LEU A 91 20.13 11.17 -11.68
C LEU A 91 19.50 10.52 -12.90
N LYS A 92 20.09 9.42 -13.35
CA LYS A 92 19.57 8.57 -14.41
C LYS A 92 18.80 7.38 -13.83
N PRO A 93 17.94 6.71 -14.61
CA PRO A 93 17.21 5.53 -14.14
C PRO A 93 18.11 4.45 -13.54
N GLU A 94 19.33 4.27 -14.07
CA GLU A 94 20.28 3.27 -13.59
C GLU A 94 20.79 3.56 -12.17
N ASP A 95 20.80 4.83 -11.76
CA ASP A 95 21.29 5.26 -10.45
C ASP A 95 20.29 4.94 -9.31
N VAL A 96 19.01 4.74 -9.65
CA VAL A 96 17.93 4.54 -8.67
C VAL A 96 17.30 3.15 -8.73
N ARG A 97 17.71 2.31 -9.68
CA ARG A 97 17.10 1.02 -10.00
C ARG A 97 17.71 -0.14 -9.19
N SER A 98 17.96 0.08 -7.91
CA SER A 98 18.39 -0.98 -6.98
C SER A 98 17.37 -1.14 -5.85
N VAL A 99 17.19 -2.37 -5.37
CA VAL A 99 16.29 -2.65 -4.24
C VAL A 99 16.69 -1.85 -3.00
N GLU A 100 18.01 -1.73 -2.75
CA GLU A 100 18.54 -0.94 -1.65
C GLU A 100 18.15 0.54 -1.75
N PHE A 101 18.30 1.13 -2.94
CA PHE A 101 17.90 2.52 -3.17
C PHE A 101 16.40 2.70 -2.98
N LEU A 102 15.57 1.86 -3.60
CA LEU A 102 14.11 1.98 -3.55
C LEU A 102 13.57 1.84 -2.11
N ASN A 103 14.13 0.90 -1.33
CA ASN A 103 13.80 0.72 0.09
C ASN A 103 14.17 1.94 0.92
N LYS A 104 15.37 2.49 0.70
CA LYS A 104 15.83 3.69 1.40
C LYS A 104 14.98 4.91 1.02
N PHE A 105 14.76 5.12 -0.27
CA PHE A 105 13.98 6.23 -0.79
C PHE A 105 12.55 6.23 -0.24
N SER A 106 11.90 5.06 -0.24
CA SER A 106 10.57 4.91 0.34
C SER A 106 10.52 5.33 1.82
N LYS A 107 11.49 4.88 2.62
CA LYS A 107 11.56 5.21 4.06
C LYS A 107 11.85 6.68 4.34
N GLU A 108 12.60 7.35 3.47
CA GLU A 108 13.04 8.73 3.68
C GLU A 108 12.08 9.78 3.09
N HIS A 109 11.34 9.42 2.03
CA HIS A 109 10.57 10.38 1.24
C HIS A 109 9.08 10.10 1.15
N MET A 110 8.62 8.95 1.62
CA MET A 110 7.19 8.59 1.61
C MET A 110 6.62 8.58 3.03
N ALA A 111 5.30 8.81 3.12
CA ALA A 111 4.59 8.71 4.40
C ALA A 111 4.39 7.27 4.88
N VAL A 112 4.47 6.30 3.98
CA VAL A 112 4.30 4.86 4.22
C VAL A 112 5.49 4.15 3.61
N ALA A 113 6.22 3.36 4.40
CA ALA A 113 7.36 2.61 3.89
C ALA A 113 6.90 1.40 3.06
N ALA A 114 7.70 1.06 2.06
CA ALA A 114 7.56 -0.12 1.22
C ALA A 114 8.86 -0.92 1.21
N ASP A 115 8.73 -2.24 1.29
CA ASP A 115 9.83 -3.18 1.09
C ASP A 115 9.75 -3.75 -0.33
N PHE A 116 10.75 -3.41 -1.15
CA PHE A 116 10.90 -3.79 -2.53
C PHE A 116 11.70 -5.08 -2.71
N ALA A 117 11.39 -5.81 -3.77
CA ALA A 117 12.13 -6.97 -4.24
C ALA A 117 12.13 -7.01 -5.78
N THR A 118 13.13 -7.65 -6.38
CA THR A 118 13.15 -7.92 -7.82
C THR A 118 12.08 -8.96 -8.17
N ALA A 119 11.38 -8.78 -9.30
CA ALA A 119 10.33 -9.72 -9.71
C ALA A 119 10.85 -11.09 -10.17
N GLY A 120 12.13 -11.20 -10.49
CA GLY A 120 12.78 -12.45 -10.87
C GLY A 120 14.05 -12.21 -11.70
N GLU A 121 14.76 -13.29 -11.98
CA GLU A 121 15.96 -13.26 -12.82
C GLU A 121 15.63 -12.71 -14.22
N GLY A 122 16.45 -11.76 -14.71
CA GLY A 122 16.26 -11.12 -16.02
C GLY A 122 15.20 -10.02 -16.05
N LEU A 123 14.59 -9.68 -14.91
CA LEU A 123 13.60 -8.61 -14.76
C LEU A 123 14.15 -7.45 -13.91
N ASP A 124 15.36 -6.99 -14.23
CA ASP A 124 16.11 -6.05 -13.38
C ASP A 124 15.45 -4.65 -13.25
N ASN A 125 14.39 -4.34 -14.01
CA ASN A 125 13.58 -3.10 -13.91
C ASN A 125 12.25 -3.30 -13.21
N TYR A 126 11.87 -4.55 -12.97
CA TYR A 126 10.55 -4.84 -12.48
C TYR A 126 10.66 -5.19 -11.01
N PHE A 127 10.12 -4.31 -10.18
CA PHE A 127 10.11 -4.47 -8.74
C PHE A 127 8.72 -4.79 -8.26
N LEU A 128 8.65 -5.71 -7.31
CA LEU A 128 7.50 -5.96 -6.48
C LEU A 128 7.71 -5.22 -5.15
N PHE A 129 6.65 -4.82 -4.49
CA PHE A 129 6.74 -4.21 -3.17
C PHE A 129 5.60 -4.66 -2.26
N ILE A 130 5.87 -4.62 -0.96
CA ILE A 130 4.87 -4.77 0.10
C ILE A 130 4.92 -3.51 0.95
N LEU A 131 3.76 -2.93 1.24
CA LEU A 131 3.65 -1.76 2.12
C LEU A 131 3.70 -2.21 3.58
N GLU A 132 4.17 -1.32 4.45
CA GLU A 132 4.12 -1.57 5.89
C GLU A 132 2.69 -1.86 6.37
N ASP A 133 2.59 -2.80 7.30
CA ASP A 133 1.32 -3.17 7.91
C ASP A 133 0.91 -2.11 8.93
N ILE A 134 -0.38 -1.76 8.91
CA ILE A 134 -1.03 -1.02 9.99
C ILE A 134 -1.92 -1.97 10.78
N TYR A 135 -1.90 -1.83 12.10
CA TYR A 135 -2.75 -2.57 13.03
C TYR A 135 -3.65 -1.57 13.76
N TYR A 136 -4.95 -1.82 13.76
CA TYR A 136 -6.00 -0.99 14.37
C TYR A 136 -6.48 -1.57 15.70
#